data_AF-A0A2R7MR27-F1
#
_entry.id   AF-A0A2R7MR27-F1
#
_cell.length_a   1.000
_cell.length_b   1.000
_cell.length_c   1.000
_cell.angle_alpha   90.00
_cell.angle_beta   90.00
_cell.angle_gamma   90.00
#
_symmetry.space_group_name_H-M   'P 1'
#
loop_
_entity.id
_entity.type
_entity.pdbx_description
1 polymer ?
#
loop_
_entity_poly.entity_id
_entity_poly.type
_entity_poly.pdbx_seq_one_letter_code
_entity_poly.pdbx_strand_id
1 'polypeptide(L)' 'MEKFRISAQDHIIRNVVECLHCSVFGQGFKEDWNYKLINECTIEFTLKEGKQIKIADIFWFGYFTATD' A
#
# COMPACT_ATOMS: atom_id res chain seq x y z
N MET A 1 12.07 3.27 12.08
CA MET A 1 11.19 2.46 11.21
C MET A 1 10.33 3.42 10.44
N GLU A 2 10.45 3.44 9.12
CA GLU A 2 9.67 4.34 8.27
C GLU A 2 8.27 3.78 8.07
N LYS A 3 7.26 4.64 8.18
CA LYS A 3 5.86 4.29 8.04
C LYS A 3 5.07 5.40 7.39
N PHE A 4 4.01 5.04 6.68
CA PHE A 4 3.05 5.99 6.15
C PHE A 4 1.64 5.44 6.25
N ARG A 5 0.65 6.31 6.12
CA ARG A 5 -0.77 5.96 6.17
C ARG A 5 -1.49 6.49 4.94
N ILE A 6 -2.45 5.73 4.47
CA ILE A 6 -3.42 6.17 3.48
C ILE A 6 -4.78 6.19 4.18
N SER A 7 -5.44 7.35 4.17
CA SER A 7 -6.80 7.52 4.65
C SER A 7 -7.65 8.01 3.49
N ALA A 8 -8.67 7.23 3.13
CA ALA A 8 -9.52 7.45 1.95
C ALA A 8 -10.92 6.87 2.20
N GLN A 9 -11.80 6.97 1.20
CA GLN A 9 -13.11 6.29 1.24
C GLN A 9 -12.92 4.76 1.31
N ASP A 10 -13.89 4.06 1.89
CA ASP A 10 -13.84 2.63 2.15
C ASP A 10 -13.55 1.80 0.89
N HIS A 11 -14.19 2.12 -0.24
CA HIS A 11 -13.95 1.44 -1.52
C HIS A 11 -12.52 1.64 -2.03
N ILE A 12 -11.92 2.83 -1.83
CA ILE A 12 -10.51 3.07 -2.20
C ILE A 12 -9.59 2.19 -1.35
N ILE A 13 -9.83 2.08 -0.05
CA ILE A 13 -9.04 1.21 0.82
C ILE A 13 -9.23 -0.27 0.45
N ARG A 14 -10.43 -0.68 0.05
CA ARG A 14 -10.67 -2.03 -0.50
C ARG A 14 -9.86 -2.26 -1.78
N ASN A 15 -9.88 -1.33 -2.73
CA ASN A 15 -9.09 -1.42 -3.96
C ASN A 15 -7.57 -1.50 -3.67
N VAL A 16 -7.08 -0.75 -2.68
CA VAL A 16 -5.68 -0.87 -2.21
C VAL A 16 -5.39 -2.28 -1.71
N VAL A 17 -6.27 -2.86 -0.88
CA VAL A 17 -6.10 -4.23 -0.36
C VAL A 17 -6.20 -5.27 -1.48
N GLU A 18 -7.14 -5.12 -2.41
CA GLU A 18 -7.27 -6.00 -3.58
C GLU A 18 -6.02 -5.94 -4.46
N CYS A 19 -5.51 -4.75 -4.76
CA CYS A 19 -4.28 -4.54 -5.51
C CYS A 19 -3.10 -5.26 -4.84
N LEU A 20 -2.96 -5.16 -3.51
CA LEU A 20 -1.93 -5.83 -2.72
C LEU A 20 -1.96 -7.37 -2.84
N HIS A 21 -3.12 -7.99 -3.12
CA HIS A 21 -3.23 -9.46 -3.23
C HIS A 21 -3.28 -9.95 -4.67
N CYS A 22 -3.91 -9.21 -5.57
CA CYS A 22 -4.27 -9.69 -6.90
C CYS A 22 -3.36 -9.14 -8.01
N SER A 23 -2.70 -8.00 -7.80
CA SER A 23 -1.84 -7.41 -8.83
C SER A 23 -0.37 -7.80 -8.65
N VAL A 24 0.36 -7.94 -9.76
CA VAL A 24 1.80 -8.18 -9.75
C VAL A 24 2.52 -7.04 -9.02
N PHE A 25 2.08 -5.80 -9.23
CA PHE A 25 2.68 -4.63 -8.60
C PHE A 25 2.46 -4.62 -7.09
N GLY A 26 1.23 -4.86 -6.61
CA GLY A 26 0.91 -4.90 -5.20
C GLY A 26 1.58 -6.07 -4.47
N GLN A 27 1.72 -7.23 -5.12
CA GLN A 27 2.53 -8.33 -4.58
C GLN A 27 4.01 -7.93 -4.46
N GLY A 28 4.56 -7.25 -5.45
CA GLY A 28 5.91 -6.67 -5.37
C GLY A 28 6.06 -5.63 -4.26
N PHE A 29 5.06 -4.77 -4.08
CA PHE A 29 5.05 -3.77 -3.00
C PHE A 29 5.07 -4.42 -1.61
N LYS A 30 4.36 -5.55 -1.43
CA LYS A 30 4.37 -6.34 -0.18
C LYS A 30 5.72 -6.97 0.13
N GLU A 31 6.64 -7.10 -0.83
CA GLU A 31 7.99 -7.60 -0.54
C GLU A 31 8.77 -6.61 0.33
N ASP A 32 8.51 -5.31 0.17
CA ASP A 32 9.22 -4.24 0.87
C ASP A 32 8.45 -3.68 2.08
N TRP A 33 7.12 -3.79 2.06
CA TRP A 33 6.24 -3.18 3.07
C TRP A 33 5.34 -4.21 3.78
N ASN A 34 5.23 -4.07 5.10
CA ASN A 34 4.12 -4.64 5.88
C ASN A 34 2.94 -3.68 5.83
N TYR A 35 1.71 -4.19 5.93
CA TYR A 35 0.52 -3.34 6.04
C TYR A 35 -0.44 -3.84 7.13
N LYS A 36 -1.22 -2.91 7.67
CA LYS A 36 -2.28 -3.18 8.64
C LYS A 36 -3.47 -2.27 8.38
N LEU A 37 -4.68 -2.84 8.34
CA LEU A 37 -5.92 -2.07 8.38
C LEU A 37 -6.12 -1.53 9.80
N ILE A 38 -6.22 -0.21 9.92
CA ILE A 38 -6.55 0.46 11.18
C ILE A 38 -8.07 0.52 11.34
N ASN A 39 -8.78 0.80 10.24
CA ASN A 39 -10.22 0.72 10.08
C ASN A 39 -10.57 0.64 8.58
N GLU A 40 -11.85 0.61 8.23
CA GLU A 40 -12.33 0.48 6.84
C GLU A 40 -11.85 1.61 5.91
N CYS A 41 -11.48 2.77 6.47
CA CYS A 41 -11.07 3.96 5.74
C CYS A 41 -9.58 4.29 5.92
N THR A 42 -8.80 3.43 6.59
CA THR A 42 -7.38 3.71 6.87
C THR A 42 -6.51 2.46 6.90
N ILE A 43 -5.44 2.49 6.10
CA ILE A 43 -4.39 1.49 6.04
C ILE A 43 -3.05 2.12 6.44
N GLU A 44 -2.28 1.41 7.27
CA GLU A 44 -0.92 1.80 7.66
C GLU A 44 0.09 0.85 7.04
N PHE A 45 1.15 1.41 6.47
CA PHE A 45 2.28 0.68 5.91
C PHE A 45 3.53 0.92 6.75
N THR A 46 4.32 -0.13 6.98
CA THR A 46 5.59 -0.06 7.69
C THR A 46 6.67 -0.74 6.85
N LEU A 47 7.77 -0.05 6.60
CA LEU A 47 8.89 -0.58 5.84
C LEU A 47 9.52 -1.76 6.60
N LYS A 48 9.73 -2.88 5.91
CA LYS A 48 10.40 -4.05 6.51
C LYS A 48 11.87 -3.75 6.81
N GLU A 49 12.42 -4.49 7.76
CA GLU A 49 13.84 -4.37 8.12
C GLU A 49 14.74 -4.66 6.91
N GLY A 50 15.79 -3.83 6.73
CA GLY A 50 16.74 -3.95 5.63
C GLY A 50 16.23 -3.49 4.26
N LYS A 51 14.97 -3.06 4.15
CA LYS A 51 14.40 -2.49 2.92
C LYS A 51 14.62 -0.99 2.85
N GLN A 52 14.43 -0.42 1.66
CA GLN A 52 14.59 1.00 1.39
C GLN A 52 13.32 1.57 0.77
N ILE A 53 13.04 2.83 1.07
CA ILE A 53 12.00 3.58 0.36
C ILE A 53 12.41 3.73 -1.10
N LYS A 54 11.53 3.25 -1.99
CA LYS A 54 11.58 3.51 -3.41
C LYS A 54 10.44 4.44 -3.75
N ILE A 55 10.73 5.73 -3.92
CA ILE A 55 9.72 6.77 -4.16
C ILE A 55 8.88 6.45 -5.41
N ALA A 56 9.53 5.93 -6.46
CA ALA A 56 8.87 5.50 -7.67
C ALA A 56 7.79 4.43 -7.40
N ASP A 57 8.10 3.45 -6.54
CA ASP A 57 7.15 2.38 -6.21
C ASP A 57 5.94 2.93 -5.46
N ILE A 58 6.14 3.86 -4.51
CA ILE A 58 5.03 4.52 -3.79
C ILE A 58 4.14 5.32 -4.75
N PHE A 59 4.74 6.06 -5.69
CA PHE A 59 4.02 6.84 -6.68
C PHE A 59 3.15 5.94 -7.58
N TRP A 60 3.75 4.90 -8.15
CA TRP A 60 3.03 3.96 -9.01
C TRP A 60 1.98 3.16 -8.25
N PHE A 61 2.24 2.81 -6.98
CA PHE A 61 1.27 2.17 -6.12
C PHE A 61 0.01 3.04 -5.99
N GLY A 62 0.19 4.31 -5.62
CA GLY A 62 -0.92 5.26 -5.50
C GLY A 62 -1.71 5.40 -6.80
N TYR A 63 -1.01 5.54 -7.94
CA TYR A 63 -1.65 5.65 -9.26
C TYR A 63 -2.54 4.45 -9.59
N PHE A 64 -2.04 3.21 -9.46
CA PHE A 64 -2.80 2.01 -9.77
C PHE A 64 -3.95 1.76 -8.78
N THR A 65 -3.81 2.17 -7.53
CA THR A 65 -4.87 1.98 -6.52
C THR A 65 -5.98 3.03 -6.55
N ALA A 66 -5.79 4.14 -7.26
CA ALA A 66 -6.76 5.23 -7.35
C ALA A 66 -7.51 5.30 -8.70
N THR A 67 -7.14 4.44 -9.65
CA THR A 67 -7.66 4.47 -11.03
C THR A 67 -8.52 3.25 -11.40
N ASP A 68 -8.54 2.21 -10.57
CA ASP A 68 -9.50 1.10 -10.58
C ASP A 68 -10.57 1.33 -9.50
#